data_AF-T2I7V5-F1
#
_entry.id   AF-T2I7V5-F1
#
_cell.length_a   1.000
_cell.length_b   1.000
_cell.length_c   1.000
_cell.angle_alpha   90.00
_cell.angle_beta   90.00
_cell.angle_gamma   90.00
#
_symmetry.space_group_name_H-M   'P 1'
#
loop_
_entity.id
_entity.type
_entity.pdbx_description
1 polymer ?
#
loop_
_entity_poly.entity_id
_entity_poly.type
_entity_poly.pdbx_seq_one_letter_code
_entity_poly.pdbx_strand_id
1 'polypeptide(L)'
;MGNAQEPLYDTYGKHDYLEVLGFDQSEDVIQLNGIADNYSLGASPFDSNDQGIFLKVAGMQDELVAIVKDNNNLDLNSNQFVFV
;
A
#
# COMPACT_ATOMS: atom_id res chain seq x y z
N MET A 1 -1.24 -32.38 -10.09
CA MET A 1 -1.05 -31.55 -11.29
C MET A 1 -2.06 -30.42 -11.20
N GLY A 2 -1.60 -29.18 -10.99
CA GLY A 2 -2.43 -27.99 -10.75
C GLY A 2 -3.00 -27.42 -12.04
N ASN A 3 -4.22 -26.87 -11.97
CA ASN A 3 -4.99 -26.37 -13.10
C ASN A 3 -4.56 -24.93 -13.46
N ALA A 4 -4.40 -24.62 -14.74
CA ALA A 4 -3.81 -23.37 -15.24
C ALA A 4 -4.78 -22.17 -15.28
N GLN A 5 -5.90 -22.23 -14.56
CA GLN A 5 -6.94 -21.18 -14.56
C GLN A 5 -7.31 -20.65 -13.17
N GLU A 6 -6.71 -21.17 -12.10
CA GLU A 6 -6.88 -20.58 -10.78
C GLU A 6 -5.51 -20.15 -10.26
N PRO A 7 -5.24 -18.84 -10.11
CA PRO A 7 -4.04 -18.41 -9.41
C PRO A 7 -4.18 -18.92 -7.97
N LEU A 8 -3.42 -19.97 -7.65
CA LEU A 8 -3.44 -20.68 -6.37
C LEU A 8 -2.89 -19.85 -5.19
N TYR A 9 -2.85 -18.52 -5.29
CA TYR A 9 -2.39 -17.64 -4.22
C TYR A 9 -3.05 -16.23 -4.29
N ASP A 10 -4.29 -16.09 -3.80
CA ASP A 10 -4.96 -14.78 -3.57
C ASP A 10 -4.87 -14.34 -2.09
N THR A 11 -3.69 -14.49 -1.50
CA THR A 11 -3.40 -14.02 -0.12
C THR A 11 -2.03 -13.40 0.07
N TYR A 12 -1.18 -13.33 -0.97
CA TYR A 12 0.10 -12.61 -0.88
C TYR A 12 -0.18 -11.12 -0.56
N GLY A 13 0.41 -10.62 0.53
CA GLY A 13 0.31 -9.21 0.94
C GLY A 13 -0.78 -8.86 1.95
N LYS A 14 -1.90 -9.61 2.06
CA LYS A 14 -2.97 -9.28 3.03
C LYS A 14 -2.60 -9.57 4.50
N HIS A 15 -1.47 -10.22 4.75
CA HIS A 15 -1.00 -10.59 6.10
C HIS A 15 0.39 -10.04 6.45
N ASP A 16 1.07 -9.35 5.52
CA ASP A 16 2.44 -8.86 5.71
C ASP A 16 2.55 -7.38 5.30
N TYR A 17 1.59 -6.58 5.78
CA TYR A 17 1.58 -5.14 5.60
C TYR A 17 1.94 -4.44 6.92
N LEU A 18 2.50 -3.24 6.82
CA LEU A 18 2.72 -2.37 7.97
C LEU A 18 1.44 -1.61 8.33
N GLU A 19 0.97 -1.72 9.56
CA GLU A 19 -0.08 -0.84 10.08
C GLU A 19 0.58 0.38 10.75
N VAL A 20 0.28 1.58 10.24
CA VAL A 20 0.82 2.84 10.74
C VAL A 20 -0.26 3.58 11.54
N LEU A 21 -0.03 3.72 12.84
CA LEU A 21 -0.91 4.39 13.78
C LEU A 21 -0.39 5.79 14.09
N GLY A 22 -1.29 6.78 14.14
CA GLY A 22 -0.95 8.14 14.58
C GLY A 22 -0.04 8.92 13.63
N PHE A 23 -0.07 8.61 12.34
CA PHE A 23 0.71 9.31 11.32
C PHE A 23 0.26 10.77 11.18
N ASP A 24 1.19 11.70 11.37
CA ASP A 24 0.98 13.14 11.16
C ASP A 24 1.59 13.59 9.83
N GLN A 25 0.74 13.94 8.87
CA GLN A 25 1.17 14.37 7.53
C GLN A 25 2.04 15.63 7.50
N SER A 26 2.11 16.38 8.61
CA SER A 26 2.92 17.60 8.75
C SER A 26 4.29 17.37 9.39
N GLU A 27 4.49 16.24 10.08
CA GLU A 27 5.71 15.94 10.84
C GLU A 27 6.40 14.64 10.38
N ASP A 28 5.62 13.62 10.03
CA ASP A 28 6.09 12.28 9.75
C ASP A 28 6.41 12.04 8.27
N VAL A 29 7.28 11.07 8.03
CA VAL A 29 7.70 10.66 6.68
C VAL A 29 7.59 9.14 6.54
N ILE A 30 6.98 8.70 5.44
CA ILE A 30 6.98 7.32 4.97
C ILE A 30 8.04 7.19 3.89
N GLN A 31 9.02 6.32 4.11
CA GLN A 31 10.05 6.00 3.13
C GLN A 31 9.71 4.71 2.38
N LEU A 32 9.67 4.76 1.06
CA LEU A 32 9.41 3.62 0.16
C LEU A 32 10.59 3.41 -0.79
N ASN A 33 10.72 2.21 -1.37
CA ASN A 33 11.82 1.90 -2.29
C ASN A 33 11.42 2.16 -3.76
N GLY A 34 12.34 2.70 -4.57
CA GLY A 34 12.11 2.93 -6.00
C GLY A 34 11.56 4.32 -6.30
N ILE A 35 10.39 4.41 -6.93
CA ILE A 35 9.77 5.68 -7.36
C ILE A 35 8.27 5.68 -7.07
N ALA A 36 7.66 6.87 -6.97
CA ALA A 36 6.23 7.04 -6.73
C ALA A 36 5.35 6.24 -7.70
N ASP A 37 5.75 6.16 -8.97
CA ASP A 37 5.00 5.41 -10.00
C ASP A 37 4.90 3.90 -9.72
N ASN A 38 5.80 3.34 -8.90
CA ASN A 38 5.70 1.95 -8.47
C ASN A 38 4.55 1.72 -7.48
N TYR A 39 3.95 2.78 -6.94
CA TYR A 39 2.94 2.68 -5.90
C TYR A 39 1.60 3.27 -6.34
N SER A 40 0.54 2.84 -5.66
CA SER A 40 -0.79 3.40 -5.73
C SER A 40 -1.34 3.60 -4.31
N LEU A 41 -2.22 4.59 -4.15
CA LEU A 41 -2.98 4.79 -2.93
C LEU A 41 -4.43 4.39 -3.18
N GLY A 42 -5.05 3.76 -2.20
CA GLY A 42 -6.44 3.32 -2.29
C GLY A 42 -7.09 3.22 -0.92
N ALA A 43 -8.40 2.95 -0.91
CA ALA A 43 -9.09 2.65 0.34
C ALA A 43 -8.48 1.41 1.00
N SER A 44 -8.33 1.44 2.32
CA SER A 44 -8.01 0.23 3.08
C SER A 44 -9.10 -0.84 2.89
N PRO A 45 -8.73 -2.12 2.81
CA PRO A 45 -9.70 -3.22 2.69
C PRO A 45 -10.50 -3.46 3.99
N PHE A 46 -10.15 -2.79 5.10
CA PHE A 46 -10.74 -3.05 6.41
C PHE A 46 -11.58 -1.88 6.95
N ASP A 47 -11.21 -0.63 6.66
CA ASP A 47 -11.93 0.57 7.10
C ASP A 47 -11.80 1.69 6.05
N SER A 48 -12.89 2.44 5.81
CA SER A 48 -12.89 3.54 4.83
C SER A 48 -12.17 4.80 5.27
N ASN A 49 -11.89 4.95 6.58
CA ASN A 49 -11.14 6.09 7.11
C ASN A 49 -9.62 5.90 7.02
N ASP A 50 -9.17 4.69 6.71
CA ASP A 50 -7.76 4.37 6.50
C ASP A 50 -7.42 4.35 5.02
N GLN A 51 -6.14 4.56 4.71
CA GLN A 51 -5.63 4.51 3.36
C GLN A 51 -4.58 3.41 3.22
N GLY A 52 -4.79 2.55 2.23
CA GLY A 52 -3.83 1.55 1.81
C GLY A 52 -2.79 2.15 0.88
N ILE A 53 -1.54 1.74 1.06
CA ILE A 53 -0.43 1.93 0.14
C ILE A 53 -0.19 0.58 -0.53
N PHE A 54 -0.19 0.57 -1.85
CA PHE A 54 -0.04 -0.64 -2.63
C PHE A 54 1.16 -0.54 -3.58
N LEU A 55 1.95 -1.60 -3.68
CA LEU A 55 3.02 -1.76 -4.66
C LEU A 55 2.44 -2.37 -5.94
N LYS A 56 2.62 -1.68 -7.07
CA LYS A 56 2.20 -2.16 -8.39
C LYS A 56 3.11 -3.29 -8.83
N VAL A 57 2.50 -4.42 -9.17
CA VAL A 57 3.24 -5.59 -9.66
C VAL A 57 2.75 -5.95 -11.06
N ALA A 58 3.65 -5.90 -12.04
CA ALA A 58 3.29 -6.08 -13.44
C ALA A 58 2.66 -7.46 -13.70
N GLY A 59 1.44 -7.46 -14.26
CA GLY A 59 0.70 -8.69 -14.58
C GLY A 59 0.06 -9.38 -13.37
N MET A 60 0.05 -8.76 -12.20
CA MET A 60 -0.58 -9.26 -10.98
C MET A 60 -1.43 -8.15 -10.31
N GLN A 61 -2.18 -8.52 -9.28
CA GLN A 61 -2.85 -7.53 -8.43
C GLN A 61 -1.82 -6.73 -7.62
N ASP A 62 -2.05 -5.44 -7.44
CA ASP A 62 -1.22 -4.60 -6.57
C ASP A 62 -1.15 -5.18 -5.15
N GLU A 63 0.05 -5.20 -4.58
CA GLU A 63 0.33 -5.77 -3.27
C GLU A 63 0.14 -4.72 -2.17
N LEU A 64 -0.69 -5.00 -1.16
CA LEU A 64 -0.83 -4.12 0.00
C LEU A 64 0.46 -4.15 0.83
N VAL A 65 1.12 -3.01 0.95
CA VAL A 65 2.38 -2.89 1.72
C VAL A 65 2.20 -2.16 3.04
N ALA A 66 1.24 -1.25 3.14
CA ALA A 66 0.93 -0.56 4.39
C ALA A 66 -0.51 -0.07 4.43
N ILE A 67 -1.03 0.11 5.65
CA ILE A 67 -2.27 0.81 5.94
C ILE A 67 -1.94 1.94 6.90
N VAL A 68 -2.27 3.17 6.51
CA VAL A 68 -2.15 4.34 7.37
C VAL A 68 -3.50 4.64 7.98
N LYS A 69 -3.57 4.55 9.31
CA LYS A 69 -4.81 4.65 10.07
C LYS A 69 -5.26 6.10 10.20
N ASP A 70 -6.57 6.32 10.19
CA ASP A 70 -7.21 7.63 10.34
C ASP A 70 -6.72 8.70 9.32
N ASN A 71 -6.25 8.25 8.16
CA ASN A 71 -5.76 9.06 7.06
C ASN A 71 -6.40 8.56 5.77
N ASN A 72 -6.97 9.44 4.96
CA ASN A 72 -7.65 9.07 3.70
C ASN A 72 -7.38 10.01 2.51
N ASN A 73 -6.41 10.91 2.66
CA ASN A 73 -6.06 11.95 1.69
C ASN A 73 -4.54 12.08 1.46
N LEU A 74 -3.79 11.01 1.72
CA LEU A 74 -2.36 10.92 1.38
C LEU A 74 -2.16 11.14 -0.12
N ASP A 75 -1.00 11.70 -0.45
CA ASP A 75 -0.57 11.96 -1.82
C ASP A 75 0.89 11.53 -1.97
N LEU A 76 1.17 10.57 -2.86
CA LEU A 76 2.53 10.09 -3.12
C LEU A 76 3.49 11.18 -3.63
N ASN A 77 2.96 12.32 -4.11
CA ASN A 77 3.76 13.45 -4.59
C ASN A 77 4.07 14.48 -3.49
N SER A 78 3.53 14.28 -2.28
CA SER A 78 3.74 15.20 -1.16
C SER A 78 5.03 14.88 -0.38
N ASN A 79 5.52 15.85 0.39
CA ASN A 79 6.82 15.79 1.06
C ASN A 79 6.94 14.70 2.16
N GLN A 80 5.79 14.19 2.61
CA GLN A 80 5.68 13.08 3.57
C GLN A 80 6.06 11.72 2.95
N PHE A 81 6.23 11.63 1.62
CA PHE A 81 6.75 10.44 0.94
C PHE A 81 8.16 10.68 0.41
N VAL A 82 9.08 9.82 0.82
CA VAL A 82 10.46 9.81 0.33
C VAL A 82 10.73 8.48 -0.35
N PHE A 83 11.36 8.52 -1.52
CA PHE A 83 11.68 7.34 -2.32
C PHE A 83 13.20 7.17 -2.42
N VAL A 84 13.70 5.95 -2.16
CA VAL A 84 15.14 5.61 -2.14
C VAL A 84 15.50 4.41 -3.00
#